data_AF-A0A4C1SCF7-F1
#
_entry.id   AF-A0A4C1SCF7-F1
#
_cell.length_a   1.000
_cell.length_b   1.000
_cell.length_c   1.000
_cell.angle_alpha   90.00
_cell.angle_beta   90.00
_cell.angle_gamma   90.00
#
_symmetry.space_group_name_H-M   'P 1'
#
loop_
_entity.id
_entity.type
_entity.pdbx_description
1 polymer ?
#
loop_
_entity_poly.entity_id
_entity_poly.type
_entity_poly.pdbx_seq_one_letter_code
_entity_poly.pdbx_strand_id
1 'polypeptide(L)'
;MFSYGFQPWAALTGLQILEAIDAPNYQRLEQPECCPREYYTLMMKCWQDDPSKRPKFSEIYELLPDMKPEQLKAVANCLEAKSKEHLIYRQNDIITVLDRNTGTPYWKEY
;
A
#
# COMPACT_ATOMS: atom_id res chain seq x y z
N MET A 1 2.42 2.29 -9.36
CA MET A 1 2.02 0.87 -9.30
C MET A 1 0.80 0.69 -8.38
N PHE A 2 0.78 1.21 -7.15
CA PHE A 2 -0.40 1.11 -6.25
C PHE A 2 -1.43 2.24 -6.36
N SER A 3 -1.03 3.41 -6.84
CA SER A 3 -1.92 4.55 -7.10
C SER A 3 -2.47 4.58 -8.53
N TYR A 4 -2.29 3.51 -9.31
CA TYR A 4 -2.69 3.42 -10.72
C TYR A 4 -2.25 4.59 -11.61
N GLY A 5 -1.10 5.20 -11.29
CA GLY A 5 -0.52 6.31 -12.06
C GLY A 5 -0.97 7.71 -11.61
N PHE A 6 -1.66 7.82 -10.47
CA PHE A 6 -2.04 9.12 -9.92
C PHE A 6 -0.82 10.00 -9.67
N GLN A 7 -0.95 11.29 -10.04
CA GLN A 7 0.14 12.26 -9.94
C GLN A 7 0.37 12.65 -8.47
N PRO A 8 1.61 12.52 -7.94
CA PRO A 8 1.93 12.98 -6.59
C PRO A 8 1.89 14.51 -6.53
N TRP A 9 1.38 15.04 -5.42
CA TRP A 9 1.33 16.48 -5.15
C TRP A 9 0.67 17.31 -6.28
N ALA A 10 -0.34 16.76 -6.95
CA ALA A 10 -0.89 17.33 -8.18
C ALA A 10 -1.38 18.79 -8.08
N ALA A 11 -1.74 19.25 -6.88
CA ALA A 11 -2.23 20.61 -6.62
C ALA A 11 -1.14 21.60 -6.16
N LEU A 12 0.12 21.17 -6.04
CA LEU A 12 1.21 21.98 -5.47
C LEU A 12 2.25 22.35 -6.53
N THR A 13 2.79 23.56 -6.41
CA THR A 13 3.99 23.99 -7.13
C THR A 13 5.26 23.42 -6.50
N GLY A 14 6.39 23.45 -7.21
CA GLY A 14 7.67 22.95 -6.69
C GLY A 14 8.09 23.58 -5.35
N LEU A 15 7.87 24.88 -5.18
CA LEU A 15 8.16 25.57 -3.90
C LEU A 15 7.26 25.06 -2.77
N GLN A 16 5.96 24.94 -3.03
CA GLN A 16 5.01 24.41 -2.04
C GLN A 16 5.29 22.94 -1.67
N ILE A 17 5.80 22.14 -2.62
CA ILE A 17 6.23 20.77 -2.35
C ILE A 17 7.43 20.78 -1.41
N LEU A 18 8.44 21.61 -1.67
CA LEU A 18 9.61 21.75 -0.80
C LEU A 18 9.19 22.16 0.62
N GLU A 19 8.37 23.19 0.75
CA GLU A 19 7.82 23.64 2.03
C GLU A 19 7.05 22.54 2.76
N ALA A 20 6.30 21.70 2.03
CA ALA A 20 5.55 20.60 2.63
C ALA A 20 6.46 19.46 3.12
N ILE A 21 7.50 19.09 2.35
CA ILE A 21 8.32 17.91 2.67
C ILE A 21 9.47 18.19 3.64
N ASP A 22 9.96 19.43 3.68
CA ASP A 22 11.09 19.84 4.53
C ASP A 22 10.62 20.19 5.96
N ALA A 23 11.61 20.40 6.84
CA ALA A 23 11.36 20.93 8.18
C ALA A 23 10.59 22.28 8.09
N PRO A 24 9.57 22.50 8.93
CA PRO A 24 9.11 21.68 10.05
C PRO A 24 7.98 20.69 9.70
N ASN A 25 7.51 20.67 8.45
CA ASN A 25 6.25 20.01 8.07
C ASN A 25 6.40 18.51 7.86
N TYR A 26 7.50 18.06 7.24
CA TYR A 26 7.81 16.64 6.98
C TYR A 26 6.66 15.84 6.35
N GLN A 27 5.82 16.50 5.55
CA GLN A 27 4.66 15.86 4.94
C GLN A 27 5.14 14.80 3.94
N ARG A 28 4.41 13.68 3.87
CA ARG A 28 4.62 12.61 2.89
C ARG A 28 3.30 12.27 2.22
N LEU A 29 3.39 11.57 1.09
CA LEU A 29 2.21 11.09 0.39
C LEU A 29 1.48 10.07 1.27
N GLU A 30 0.15 10.13 1.28
CA GLU A 30 -0.68 9.18 2.02
C GLU A 30 -0.57 7.77 1.41
N GLN A 31 -0.85 6.76 2.23
CA GLN A 31 -0.91 5.38 1.77
C GLN A 31 -2.07 5.21 0.77
N PRO A 32 -1.80 4.75 -0.47
CA PRO A 32 -2.88 4.43 -1.40
C PRO A 32 -3.76 3.29 -0.86
N GLU A 33 -5.06 3.31 -1.17
CA GLU A 33 -6.04 2.35 -0.66
C GLU A 33 -5.67 0.88 -0.92
N CYS A 34 -5.16 0.58 -2.11
CA CYS A 34 -4.74 -0.77 -2.52
C CYS A 34 -3.27 -1.08 -2.20
N CYS A 35 -2.57 -0.25 -1.41
CA CYS A 35 -1.16 -0.46 -1.09
C CYS A 35 -1.04 -1.28 0.19
N PRO A 36 -0.41 -2.47 0.19
CA PRO A 36 -0.17 -3.20 1.43
C PRO A 36 0.72 -2.39 2.38
N ARG A 37 0.46 -2.53 3.68
CA ARG A 37 1.07 -1.69 4.73
C ARG A 37 2.59 -1.80 4.76
N GLU A 38 3.11 -2.97 4.46
CA GLU A 38 4.54 -3.28 4.42
C GLU A 38 5.22 -2.42 3.34
N TYR A 39 4.66 -2.40 2.12
CA TYR A 39 5.16 -1.56 1.02
C TYR A 39 5.15 -0.09 1.39
N TYR A 40 4.06 0.40 1.98
CA TYR A 40 4.00 1.79 2.41
C TYR A 40 5.03 2.11 3.51
N THR A 41 5.24 1.19 4.46
CA THR A 41 6.27 1.32 5.49
C THR A 41 7.67 1.41 4.88
N LEU A 42 7.95 0.63 3.83
CA LEU A 42 9.19 0.77 3.07
C LEU A 42 9.29 2.12 2.35
N MET A 43 8.22 2.61 1.72
CA MET A 43 8.20 3.96 1.12
C MET A 43 8.56 5.04 2.15
N MET A 44 8.02 4.95 3.37
CA MET A 44 8.35 5.88 4.46
C MET A 44 9.82 5.79 4.91
N LYS A 45 10.45 4.61 4.83
CA LYS A 45 11.90 4.46 5.05
C LYS A 45 12.71 5.11 3.91
N CYS A 46 12.25 4.99 2.67
CA CYS A 46 12.88 5.66 1.53
C CYS A 46 12.77 7.19 1.62
N TRP A 47 11.71 7.71 2.25
CA TRP A 47 11.46 9.14 2.42
C TRP A 47 11.92 9.73 3.75
N GLN A 48 12.85 9.06 4.45
CA GLN A 48 13.48 9.65 5.64
C GLN A 48 14.17 10.97 5.29
N ASP A 49 14.01 11.96 6.17
CA ASP A 49 14.67 13.26 6.04
C ASP A 49 16.20 13.09 5.97
N ASP A 50 16.77 12.45 7.01
CA ASP A 50 18.17 12.06 7.08
C ASP A 50 18.52 11.03 5.98
N PRO A 51 19.39 11.39 5.01
CA PRO A 51 19.79 10.50 3.93
C PRO A 51 20.49 9.22 4.42
N SER A 52 21.17 9.27 5.57
CA SER A 52 21.88 8.11 6.12
C SER A 52 20.95 7.01 6.66
N LYS A 53 19.69 7.37 6.95
CA LYS A 53 18.65 6.43 7.40
C LYS A 53 17.87 5.78 6.26
N ARG A 54 18.08 6.21 5.02
CA ARG A 54 17.41 5.66 3.85
C ARG A 54 18.04 4.30 3.50
N PRO A 55 17.25 3.26 3.23
CA PRO A 55 17.78 1.96 2.88
C PRO A 55 18.49 2.01 1.52
N LYS A 56 19.54 1.22 1.37
CA LYS A 56 20.22 1.01 0.08
C LYS A 56 19.35 0.15 -0.83
N PHE A 57 19.54 0.29 -2.13
CA PHE A 57 18.82 -0.56 -3.11
C PHE A 57 19.06 -2.06 -2.90
N SER A 58 20.24 -2.48 -2.45
CA SER A 58 20.50 -3.88 -2.10
C SER A 58 19.60 -4.38 -0.98
N GLU A 59 19.46 -3.59 0.09
CA GLU A 59 18.59 -3.91 1.23
C GLU A 59 17.12 -3.93 0.80
N ILE A 60 16.70 -2.98 -0.04
CA ILE A 60 15.36 -2.98 -0.61
C ILE A 60 15.09 -4.27 -1.40
N TYR A 61 16.02 -4.68 -2.26
CA TYR A 61 15.88 -5.88 -3.07
C TYR A 61 15.74 -7.15 -2.22
N GLU A 62 16.50 -7.24 -1.12
CA GLU A 62 16.42 -8.35 -0.17
C GLU A 62 15.10 -8.37 0.62
N LEU A 63 14.53 -7.20 0.94
CA LEU A 63 13.28 -7.10 1.70
C LEU A 63 12.02 -7.38 0.85
N LEU A 64 12.03 -7.03 -0.43
CA LEU A 64 10.84 -7.09 -1.30
C LEU A 64 10.16 -8.47 -1.39
N PRO A 65 10.88 -9.61 -1.44
CA PRO A 65 10.27 -10.94 -1.46
C PRO A 65 9.39 -11.22 -0.24
N ASP A 66 9.84 -10.83 0.95
CA ASP A 66 9.16 -11.08 2.23
C ASP A 66 7.91 -10.20 2.41
N MET A 67 7.81 -9.12 1.64
CA MET A 67 6.72 -8.16 1.72
C MET A 67 5.56 -8.46 0.77
N LYS A 68 5.68 -9.50 -0.08
CA LYS A 68 4.62 -9.84 -1.03
C LYS A 68 3.33 -10.18 -0.28
N PRO A 69 2.18 -9.59 -0.68
CA PRO A 69 0.92 -9.91 -0.05
C PRO A 69 0.60 -11.39 -0.26
N GLU A 70 -0.03 -12.00 0.74
CA GLU A 70 -0.43 -13.40 0.66
C GLU A 70 -1.48 -13.58 -0.44
N GLN A 71 -1.33 -14.65 -1.21
CA GLN A 71 -2.31 -15.07 -2.20
C GLN A 71 -3.03 -16.30 -1.68
N LEU A 72 -4.35 -16.20 -1.55
CA LEU A 72 -5.19 -17.28 -1.07
C LEU A 72 -6.10 -17.76 -2.20
N LYS A 73 -6.47 -19.04 -2.12
CA LYS A 73 -7.40 -19.64 -3.08
C LYS A 73 -8.79 -19.72 -2.47
N ALA A 74 -9.77 -19.12 -3.13
CA ALA A 74 -11.16 -19.20 -2.71
C ALA A 74 -11.65 -20.65 -2.71
N VAL A 75 -12.08 -21.14 -1.55
CA VAL A 75 -12.55 -22.53 -1.39
C VAL A 75 -14.03 -22.71 -1.74
N ALA A 76 -14.79 -21.62 -1.82
CA ALA A 76 -16.21 -21.59 -2.12
C ALA A 76 -16.55 -20.41 -3.02
N ASN A 77 -17.75 -20.41 -3.59
CA ASN A 77 -18.27 -19.31 -4.38
C ASN A 77 -18.92 -18.25 -3.46
N CYS A 78 -18.63 -16.98 -3.71
CA CYS A 78 -19.34 -15.82 -3.17
C CYS A 78 -19.87 -15.01 -4.35
N LEU A 79 -21.06 -15.37 -4.84
CA LEU A 79 -21.68 -14.77 -6.03
C LEU A 79 -22.60 -13.58 -5.70
N GLU A 80 -22.96 -13.44 -4.42
CA GLU A 80 -23.83 -12.39 -3.93
C GLU A 80 -23.08 -11.57 -2.88
N ALA A 81 -22.80 -10.31 -3.22
CA ALA A 81 -22.17 -9.39 -2.30
C ALA A 81 -23.18 -8.99 -1.23
N LYS A 82 -22.89 -9.28 0.05
CA LYS A 82 -23.73 -8.85 1.20
C LYS A 82 -23.85 -7.33 1.30
N SER A 83 -22.89 -6.60 0.72
CA SER A 83 -22.96 -5.16 0.48
C SER A 83 -22.21 -4.84 -0.82
N LYS A 84 -22.41 -3.64 -1.35
CA LYS A 84 -21.76 -3.16 -2.58
C LYS A 84 -20.21 -3.13 -2.51
N GLU A 85 -19.64 -3.27 -1.32
CA GLU A 85 -18.20 -3.21 -1.07
C GLU A 85 -17.56 -4.59 -0.80
N HIS A 86 -18.34 -5.67 -0.84
CA HIS A 86 -17.80 -7.01 -0.72
C HIS A 86 -17.32 -7.53 -2.08
N LEU A 87 -16.12 -8.12 -2.09
CA LEU A 87 -15.58 -8.81 -3.25
C LEU A 87 -16.47 -10.03 -3.59
N ILE A 88 -16.87 -10.09 -4.85
CA ILE A 88 -17.54 -11.26 -5.43
C ILE A 88 -16.43 -12.13 -6.03
N TYR A 89 -16.41 -13.41 -5.68
CA TYR A 89 -15.38 -14.35 -6.14
C TYR A 89 -15.96 -15.74 -6.39
N ARG A 90 -15.27 -16.51 -7.22
CA ARG A 90 -15.61 -17.90 -7.53
C ARG A 90 -14.64 -18.84 -6.86
N GLN A 91 -15.09 -20.07 -6.66
CA GLN A 91 -14.26 -21.16 -6.21
C GLN A 91 -13.07 -21.29 -7.15
N ASN A 92 -11.89 -21.41 -6.57
CA ASN A 92 -10.58 -21.45 -7.22
C ASN A 92 -9.99 -20.12 -7.68
N ASP A 93 -10.68 -18.99 -7.49
CA ASP A 93 -10.06 -17.68 -7.71
C ASP A 93 -8.88 -17.49 -6.75
N ILE A 94 -7.82 -16.85 -7.23
CA ILE A 94 -6.69 -16.44 -6.42
C ILE A 94 -6.91 -14.99 -6.01
N ILE A 95 -7.00 -14.76 -4.71
CA ILE A 95 -7.30 -13.47 -4.11
C ILE A 95 -6.04 -12.97 -3.40
N THR A 96 -5.70 -11.70 -3.64
CA THR A 96 -4.55 -11.07 -2.97
C THR A 96 -5.04 -10.36 -1.71
N VAL A 97 -4.54 -10.79 -0.56
CA VAL A 97 -4.92 -10.21 0.74
C VAL A 97 -4.09 -8.95 0.99
N LEU A 98 -4.78 -7.80 1.09
CA LEU A 98 -4.16 -6.49 1.30
C LEU A 98 -4.07 -6.12 2.79
N ASP A 99 -5.06 -6.50 3.60
CA ASP A 99 -5.07 -6.27 5.04
C ASP A 99 -5.91 -7.32 5.78
N ARG A 100 -5.32 -7.90 6.83
CA ARG A 100 -6.02 -8.72 7.83
C ARG A 100 -6.16 -7.89 9.10
N ASN A 101 -7.14 -7.00 9.12
CA ASN A 101 -7.42 -6.24 10.32
C ASN A 101 -8.00 -7.18 11.39
N THR A 102 -7.23 -7.48 12.43
CA THR A 102 -7.64 -8.39 13.52
C THR A 102 -8.79 -7.85 14.38
N GLY A 103 -9.19 -6.58 14.18
CA GLY A 103 -10.31 -5.95 14.88
C GLY A 103 -11.67 -6.08 14.16
N THR A 104 -11.69 -6.59 12.93
CA THR A 104 -12.93 -6.78 12.15
C THR A 104 -12.98 -8.17 11.54
N PRO A 105 -14.16 -8.78 11.37
CA PRO A 105 -14.27 -10.11 10.76
C PRO A 105 -14.04 -10.11 9.23
N TYR A 106 -13.72 -8.95 8.63
CA TYR A 106 -13.57 -8.77 7.18
C TYR A 106 -12.14 -8.44 6.80
N TRP A 107 -11.69 -8.96 5.66
CA TRP A 107 -10.36 -8.72 5.10
C TRP A 107 -10.47 -7.78 3.91
N LYS A 108 -9.43 -6.96 3.70
CA LYS A 108 -9.33 -6.16 2.47
C LYS A 108 -8.59 -6.98 1.43
N GLU A 109 -9.17 -7.05 0.25
CA GLU A 109 -8.76 -7.98 -0.80
C GLU A 109 -8.82 -7.29 -2.18
N TYR A 110 -8.00 -7.78 -3.11
CA TYR A 110 -8.01 -7.39 -4.52
C TYR A 110 -8.14 -8.63 -5.41
#